data_AF-A0A537B256-F1
#
_entry.id   AF-A0A537B256-F1
#
_cell.length_a   1.000
_cell.length_b   1.000
_cell.length_c   1.000
_cell.angle_alpha   90.00
_cell.angle_beta   90.00
_cell.angle_gamma   90.00
#
_symmetry.space_group_name_H-M   'P 1'
#
loop_
_entity.id
_entity.type
_entity.pdbx_description
1 polymer ?
#
loop_
_entity_poly.entity_id
_entity_poly.type
_entity_poly.pdbx_seq_one_letter_code
_entity_poly.pdbx_strand_id
1 'polypeptide(L)'
;MAARTGTAHVVTTTRKYKNQIYRTHLLRRSYREGGVVKNETLGNLSHLPEALIEIIRRSLQGEQFVPVGEAFEVIGSRAHGA
;
A
#
# COMPACT_ATOMS: atom_id res chain seq x y z
N MET A 1 -5.00 7.68 23.05
CA MET A 1 -4.61 6.79 21.93
C MET A 1 -5.52 7.08 20.75
N ALA A 2 -5.01 7.11 19.51
CA ALA A 2 -5.86 7.33 18.35
C ALA A 2 -6.89 6.19 18.25
N ALA A 3 -8.18 6.53 18.18
CA ALA A 3 -9.25 5.53 18.02
C ALA A 3 -8.94 4.69 16.77
N ARG A 4 -8.94 3.35 16.87
CA ARG A 4 -8.59 2.43 15.77
C ARG A 4 -9.82 2.12 14.90
N THR A 5 -10.54 3.14 14.47
CA THR A 5 -11.79 3.02 13.73
C THR A 5 -11.58 3.31 12.24
N GLY A 6 -12.10 2.44 11.37
CA GLY A 6 -12.09 2.61 9.92
C GLY A 6 -10.85 2.04 9.21
N THR A 7 -11.04 1.56 7.98
CA THR A 7 -9.98 1.01 7.12
C THR A 7 -9.08 2.13 6.59
N ALA A 8 -7.77 1.94 6.68
CA ALA A 8 -6.80 2.86 6.09
C ALA A 8 -6.61 2.58 4.59
N HIS A 9 -6.23 3.60 3.83
CA HIS A 9 -5.91 3.51 2.41
C HIS A 9 -4.76 4.45 2.06
N VAL A 10 -4.02 4.13 1.00
CA VAL A 10 -2.95 5.00 0.48
C VAL A 10 -3.53 5.92 -0.59
N VAL A 11 -3.31 7.22 -0.44
CA VAL A 11 -3.62 8.23 -1.46
C VAL A 11 -2.32 8.79 -2.02
N THR A 12 -2.23 8.86 -3.35
CA THR A 12 -1.13 9.55 -4.04
C THR A 12 -1.65 10.88 -4.56
N THR A 13 -1.04 11.98 -4.11
CA THR A 13 -1.27 13.30 -4.71
C THR A 13 -0.10 13.65 -5.62
N THR A 14 -0.40 14.28 -6.75
CA THR A 14 0.60 14.67 -7.74
C THR A 14 0.58 16.17 -7.93
N ARG A 15 1.74 16.81 -7.87
CA ARG A 15 1.92 18.22 -8.19
C ARG A 15 2.94 18.36 -9.32
N LYS A 16 2.54 19.00 -10.41
CA LYS A 16 3.46 19.40 -11.49
C LYS A 16 4.02 20.78 -11.16
N TYR A 17 5.33 20.92 -11.16
CA TYR A 17 6.00 22.21 -10.98
C TYR A 17 7.23 22.29 -11.88
N LYS A 18 7.23 23.28 -12.78
CA LYS A 18 8.18 23.35 -13.91
C LYS A 18 8.20 22.02 -14.67
N ASN A 19 9.38 21.45 -14.90
CA ASN A 19 9.55 20.17 -15.60
C ASN A 19 9.58 18.96 -14.64
N GLN A 20 9.15 19.13 -13.39
CA GLN A 20 9.20 18.07 -12.40
C GLN A 20 7.79 17.70 -11.88
N ILE A 21 7.55 16.40 -11.75
CA ILE A 21 6.36 15.85 -11.10
C ILE A 21 6.74 15.41 -9.69
N TYR A 22 6.10 16.00 -8.70
CA TYR A 22 6.22 15.62 -7.30
C TYR A 22 5.05 14.72 -6.94
N ARG A 23 5.36 13.56 -6.33
CA ARG A 23 4.37 12.64 -5.80
C ARG A 23 4.44 12.66 -4.28
N THR A 24 3.30 12.61 -3.63
CA THR A 24 3.21 12.44 -2.19
C THR A 24 2.24 11.31 -1.90
N HIS A 25 2.71 10.31 -1.18
CA HIS A 25 1.93 9.15 -0.78
C HIS A 25 1.55 9.29 0.70
N LEU A 26 0.26 9.33 1.00
CA LEU A 26 -0.27 9.51 2.34
C LEU A 26 -1.11 8.30 2.74
N LEU A 27 -0.88 7.79 3.95
CA LEU A 27 -1.80 6.87 4.60
C LEU A 27 -2.95 7.68 5.20
N ARG A 28 -4.18 7.38 4.80
CA ARG A 28 -5.37 8.12 5.20
C ARG A 28 -6.46 7.16 5.65
N ARG A 29 -7.41 7.67 6.43
CA ARG A 29 -8.66 6.96 6.74
C ARG A 29 -9.84 7.92 6.77
N SER A 30 -11.02 7.38 6.52
CA SER A 30 -12.28 8.08 6.75
C SER A 30 -12.89 7.63 8.08
N TYR A 31 -13.45 8.56 8.83
CA TYR A 31 -14.14 8.30 10.09
C TYR A 31 -15.42 9.13 10.16
N ARG A 32 -16.33 8.79 11.07
CA ARG A 32 -17.55 9.57 11.31
C ARG A 32 -17.48 10.23 12.68
N GLU A 33 -17.80 11.50 12.73
CA GLU A 33 -17.90 12.28 13.96
C GLU A 33 -19.12 13.20 13.84
N GLY A 34 -20.05 13.11 14.79
CA GLY A 34 -21.28 13.92 14.76
C GLY A 34 -22.12 13.75 13.49
N GLY A 35 -22.17 12.52 12.94
CA GLY A 35 -22.90 12.22 11.68
C GLY A 35 -22.16 12.63 10.39
N VAL A 36 -21.04 13.36 10.49
CA VAL A 36 -20.27 13.84 9.34
C VAL A 36 -19.11 12.89 9.06
N VAL A 37 -18.89 12.56 7.77
CA VAL A 37 -17.69 11.84 7.33
C VAL A 37 -16.52 12.80 7.26
N LYS A 38 -15.44 12.48 7.96
CA LYS A 38 -14.18 13.23 7.98
C LYS A 38 -13.04 12.35 7.50
N ASN A 39 -11.95 12.98 7.05
CA ASN A 39 -10.73 12.31 6.64
C ASN A 39 -9.57 12.69 7.56
N GLU A 40 -8.77 11.71 7.94
CA GLU A 40 -7.57 11.88 8.76
C GLU A 40 -6.34 11.38 7.99
N THR A 41 -5.23 12.11 8.08
CA THR A 41 -3.92 11.64 7.61
C THR A 41 -3.24 10.90 8.76
N LEU A 42 -2.96 9.62 8.57
CA LEU A 42 -2.31 8.75 9.56
C LEU A 42 -0.78 8.80 9.45
N GLY A 43 -0.25 9.09 8.27
CA GLY A 43 1.19 9.18 8.05
C GLY A 43 1.57 9.51 6.61
N ASN A 44 2.80 9.98 6.42
CA ASN A 44 3.38 10.21 5.11
C ASN A 44 4.27 9.02 4.73
N LEU A 45 3.96 8.35 3.62
CA LEU A 45 4.69 7.19 3.11
C LEU A 45 5.72 7.55 2.02
N SER A 46 5.83 8.82 1.62
CA SER A 46 6.67 9.25 0.49
C SER A 46 8.18 9.03 0.69
N HIS A 47 8.59 8.71 1.92
CA HIS A 47 9.98 8.38 2.25
C HIS A 47 10.30 6.89 2.04
N LEU A 48 9.29 6.06 1.75
CA LEU A 48 9.46 4.64 1.48
C LEU A 48 9.75 4.40 -0.01
N PRO A 49 10.38 3.26 -0.37
CA PRO A 49 10.50 2.84 -1.76
C PRO A 49 9.12 2.61 -2.40
N GLU A 50 8.98 2.95 -3.69
CA GLU A 50 7.71 2.80 -4.43
C GLU A 50 7.16 1.37 -4.37
N ALA A 51 8.04 0.36 -4.51
CA ALA A 51 7.63 -1.05 -4.42
C ALA A 51 6.95 -1.39 -3.09
N LEU A 52 7.41 -0.81 -1.98
CA LEU A 52 6.80 -1.02 -0.67
C LEU A 52 5.46 -0.29 -0.55
N ILE A 53 5.34 0.91 -1.14
CA ILE A 53 4.08 1.66 -1.19
C ILE A 53 3.02 0.86 -1.97
N GLU A 54 3.40 0.21 -3.07
CA GLU A 54 2.49 -0.65 -3.84
C GLU A 54 2.04 -1.89 -3.05
N ILE A 55 2.95 -2.54 -2.32
CA ILE A 55 2.60 -3.65 -1.42
C ILE A 55 1.61 -3.19 -0.35
N ILE A 56 1.86 -2.05 0.29
CA ILE A 56 0.95 -1.48 1.30
C ILE A 56 -0.44 -1.22 0.68
N ARG A 57 -0.49 -0.64 -0.53
CA ARG A 57 -1.77 -0.36 -1.20
C ARG A 57 -2.58 -1.62 -1.45
N ARG A 58 -1.95 -2.65 -2.05
CA ARG A 58 -2.57 -3.94 -2.36
C ARG A 58 -2.98 -4.68 -1.09
N SER A 59 -2.11 -4.68 -0.08
CA SER A 59 -2.38 -5.30 1.22
C SER A 59 -3.58 -4.67 1.93
N LEU A 60 -3.69 -3.34 1.92
CA LEU A 60 -4.86 -2.62 2.47
C LEU A 60 -6.15 -2.86 1.66
N GLN A 61 -6.05 -3.27 0.40
CA GLN A 61 -7.18 -3.71 -0.44
C GLN A 61 -7.57 -5.19 -0.21
N GLY A 62 -6.89 -5.89 0.71
CA GLY A 62 -7.18 -7.26 1.08
C GLY A 62 -6.33 -8.31 0.36
N GLU A 63 -5.35 -7.90 -0.44
CA GLU A 63 -4.44 -8.85 -1.07
C GLU A 63 -3.44 -9.42 -0.06
N GLN A 64 -3.24 -10.74 -0.10
CA GLN A 64 -2.30 -11.44 0.75
C GLN A 64 -0.98 -11.67 0.03
N PHE A 65 0.12 -11.50 0.76
CA PHE A 65 1.47 -11.73 0.26
C PHE A 65 2.11 -12.85 1.08
N VAL A 66 2.78 -13.77 0.39
CA VAL A 66 3.51 -14.88 1.00
C VAL A 66 4.96 -14.84 0.56
N PRO A 67 5.92 -15.20 1.42
CA PRO A 67 7.31 -15.35 1.02
C PRO A 67 7.42 -16.41 -0.07
N VAL A 68 8.13 -16.10 -1.17
CA VAL A 68 8.25 -17.02 -2.32
C VAL A 68 8.83 -18.38 -1.90
N GLY A 69 9.80 -18.39 -0.99
CA GLY A 69 10.42 -19.63 -0.49
C GLY A 69 9.51 -20.49 0.37
N GLU A 70 8.40 -19.95 0.89
CA GLU A 70 7.38 -20.70 1.62
C GLU A 70 6.16 -21.01 0.76
N ALA A 71 5.96 -20.25 -0.32
CA ALA A 71 4.80 -20.36 -1.20
C ALA A 71 4.88 -21.54 -2.17
N PHE A 72 6.10 -21.97 -2.53
CA PHE A 72 6.33 -23.00 -3.54
C PHE A 72 7.30 -24.07 -3.04
N GLU A 73 6.94 -25.32 -3.28
CA GLU A 73 7.83 -26.47 -3.11
C GLU A 73 8.41 -26.89 -4.46
N VAL A 74 9.73 -27.10 -4.52
CA VAL A 74 10.39 -27.61 -5.73
C VAL A 74 10.19 -29.12 -5.81
N ILE A 75 9.26 -29.56 -6.65
CA ILE A 75 8.94 -30.99 -6.82
C ILE A 75 9.87 -31.73 -7.79
N GLY A 76 10.76 -31.01 -8.49
CA GLY A 76 11.73 -31.58 -9.44
C GLY A 76 11.81 -30.80 -10.76
N SER A 77 12.68 -31.26 -11.65
CA SER A 77 12.84 -30.72 -13.02
C SER A 77 12.76 -31.86 -14.04
N ARG A 78 12.36 -31.53 -15.28
CA ARG A 78 12.43 -32.49 -16.39
C ARG A 78 13.86 -32.54 -16.94
N ALA A 79 14.31 -33.72 -17.35
CA ALA A 79 15.55 -33.85 -18.11
C ALA A 79 15.44 -33.00 -19.39
N HIS A 80 16.44 -32.16 -19.64
CA HIS A 80 16.49 -31.40 -20.88
C HIS A 80 16.85 -32.34 -22.04
N GLY A 81 16.05 -32.35 -23.10
CA GLY A 81 16.35 -33.08 -24.34
C GLY A 81 15.93 -34.55 -24.40
N ALA A 82 14.94 -34.98 -23.60
CA ALA A 82 14.24 -36.24 -23.84
C ALA A 82 13.23 -36.12 -25.00
#